data_AF-A0A1Q7Q905-F1
#
_entry.id   AF-A0A1Q7Q905-F1
#
_cell.length_a   1.000
_cell.length_b   1.000
_cell.length_c   1.000
_cell.angle_alpha   90.00
_cell.angle_beta   90.00
_cell.angle_gamma   90.00
#
_symmetry.space_group_name_H-M   'P 1'
#
loop_
_entity.id
_entity.type
_entity.pdbx_description
1 polymer ?
#
loop_
_entity_poly.entity_id
_entity_poly.type
_entity_poly.pdbx_seq_one_letter_code
_entity_poly.pdbx_strand_id
1 'polypeptide(L)'
;MDFFEEQERARSRTGWLILLFGLAVCGTVMAVYAAMRLALQYAFGRPLLGAFGQFWNGDLFWRVAANTVALIAAVSFFKIRALSASAYSVVLGLGGQLLDPNTNDPHQRRLLNVVEEMAIASGVPVPAVYLLPDEPGINALAVGLDASRSAIAVTDGCLKVLSRDELQGVIAHEFSHC
;
A
#
# COMPACT_ATOMS: atom_id res chain seq x y z
N MET A 1 -21.79 -4.95 16.11
CA MET A 1 -21.14 -3.74 15.56
C MET A 1 -21.71 -3.55 14.17
N ASP A 2 -22.30 -2.39 13.89
CA ASP A 2 -23.04 -2.17 12.66
C ASP A 2 -22.08 -1.71 11.55
N PHE A 3 -21.99 -2.49 10.47
CA PHE A 3 -21.04 -2.28 9.37
C PHE A 3 -21.22 -0.89 8.71
N PHE A 4 -22.45 -0.35 8.76
CA PHE A 4 -22.80 0.94 8.18
C PHE A 4 -22.21 2.13 8.98
N GLU A 5 -22.13 2.03 10.31
CA GLU A 5 -21.53 3.10 11.15
C GLU A 5 -20.02 3.24 10.90
N GLU A 6 -19.32 2.11 10.66
CA GLU A 6 -17.90 2.14 10.31
C GLU A 6 -17.66 2.64 8.87
N GLN A 7 -18.56 2.39 7.92
CA GLN A 7 -18.50 3.00 6.59
C GLN A 7 -18.70 4.52 6.61
N GLU A 8 -19.60 5.05 7.45
CA GLU A 8 -19.79 6.51 7.60
C GLU A 8 -18.60 7.19 8.31
N ARG A 9 -18.01 6.53 9.31
CA ARG A 9 -16.75 6.99 9.95
C ARG A 9 -15.58 7.01 8.98
N ALA A 10 -15.49 6.02 8.08
CA ALA A 10 -14.46 6.00 7.04
C ALA A 10 -14.61 7.19 6.07
N ARG A 11 -15.83 7.46 5.58
CA ARG A 11 -16.10 8.58 4.64
C ARG A 11 -15.84 9.96 5.24
N SER A 12 -16.22 10.19 6.49
CA SER A 12 -15.99 11.48 7.16
C SER A 12 -14.50 11.79 7.37
N ARG A 13 -13.68 10.75 7.62
CA ARG A 13 -12.22 10.89 7.74
C ARG A 13 -11.51 11.09 6.40
N THR A 14 -12.07 10.60 5.29
CA THR A 14 -11.49 10.80 3.96
C THR A 14 -11.32 12.28 3.62
N GLY A 15 -12.33 13.11 3.91
CA GLY A 15 -12.26 14.56 3.67
C GLY A 15 -11.16 15.25 4.48
N TRP A 16 -11.01 14.87 5.75
CA TRP A 16 -9.94 15.38 6.61
C TRP A 16 -8.54 14.96 6.13
N LEU A 17 -8.39 13.71 5.71
CA LEU A 17 -7.12 13.22 5.16
C LEU A 17 -6.73 13.94 3.87
N ILE A 18 -7.69 14.24 2.98
CA ILE A 18 -7.44 15.03 1.77
C ILE A 18 -6.97 16.46 2.13
N LEU A 19 -7.61 17.08 3.13
CA LEU A 19 -7.21 18.40 3.61
C LEU A 19 -5.79 18.38 4.20
N LEU A 20 -5.48 17.43 5.07
CA LEU A 20 -4.14 17.25 5.64
C LEU A 20 -3.08 17.00 4.56
N PHE A 21 -3.41 16.19 3.55
CA PHE A 21 -2.54 15.94 2.41
C PHE A 21 -2.28 17.22 1.61
N GLY A 22 -3.31 18.02 1.34
CA GLY A 22 -3.17 19.32 0.68
C GLY A 22 -2.27 20.27 1.47
N LEU A 23 -2.45 20.35 2.80
CA LEU A 23 -1.58 21.14 3.67
C LEU A 23 -0.13 20.65 3.66
N ALA A 24 0.09 19.33 3.67
CA ALA A 24 1.42 18.74 3.58
C ALA A 24 2.10 19.11 2.25
N VAL A 25 1.39 19.01 1.12
CA VAL A 25 1.93 19.41 -0.20
C VAL A 25 2.28 20.89 -0.22
N CYS A 26 1.39 21.77 0.24
CA CYS A 26 1.68 23.21 0.37
C CYS A 26 2.91 23.47 1.26
N GLY A 27 3.02 22.76 2.40
CA GLY A 27 4.17 22.84 3.29
C GLY A 27 5.47 22.43 2.62
N THR A 28 5.47 21.32 1.86
CA THR A 28 6.66 20.88 1.12
C THR A 28 7.09 21.88 0.04
N VAL A 29 6.14 22.46 -0.70
CA VAL A 29 6.43 23.51 -1.69
C VAL A 29 7.06 24.73 -1.02
N MET A 30 6.49 25.17 0.11
CA MET A 30 7.03 26.30 0.88
C MET A 30 8.43 26.00 1.43
N ALA A 31 8.68 24.79 1.94
CA ALA A 31 9.99 24.38 2.44
C ALA A 31 11.04 24.34 1.33
N VAL A 32 10.72 23.76 0.17
CA VAL A 32 11.60 23.72 -1.01
C VAL A 32 11.89 25.13 -1.51
N TYR A 33 10.88 26.00 -1.56
CA TYR A 33 11.05 27.40 -1.93
C TYR A 33 11.99 28.15 -0.98
N ALA A 34 11.76 28.04 0.34
CA ALA A 34 12.59 28.67 1.35
C ALA A 34 14.05 28.19 1.29
N ALA A 35 14.25 26.87 1.15
CA ALA A 35 15.58 26.28 0.99
C ALA A 35 16.29 26.80 -0.26
N MET A 36 15.59 26.86 -1.40
CA MET A 36 16.13 27.41 -2.65
C MET A 36 16.49 28.90 -2.52
N ARG A 37 15.65 29.70 -1.84
CA ARG A 37 15.95 31.13 -1.58
C ARG A 37 17.18 31.31 -0.71
N LEU A 38 17.31 30.54 0.36
CA LEU A 38 18.48 30.58 1.24
C LEU A 38 19.76 30.12 0.52
N ALA A 39 19.67 29.05 -0.29
CA ALA A 39 20.79 28.56 -1.08
C ALA A 39 21.28 29.58 -2.11
N LEU A 40 20.35 30.22 -2.85
CA LEU A 40 20.69 31.31 -3.77
C LEU A 40 21.33 32.49 -3.02
N GLN A 41 20.78 32.90 -1.87
CA GLN A 41 21.35 34.00 -1.07
C GLN A 41 22.77 33.70 -0.59
N TYR A 42 23.01 32.48 -0.11
CA TYR A 42 24.35 32.02 0.29
C TYR A 42 25.32 32.03 -0.90
N ALA A 43 24.90 31.50 -2.06
CA ALA A 43 25.72 31.44 -3.27
C ALA A 43 26.07 32.83 -3.84
N PHE A 44 25.14 33.80 -3.75
CA PHE A 44 25.33 35.18 -4.22
C PHE A 44 25.86 36.15 -3.14
N GLY A 45 26.23 35.65 -1.96
CA GLY A 45 26.87 36.44 -0.90
C GLY A 45 26.01 37.57 -0.32
N ARG A 46 24.67 37.47 -0.35
CA ARG A 46 23.76 38.53 0.12
C ARG A 46 23.49 38.44 1.63
N PRO A 47 23.50 39.56 2.39
CA PRO A 47 23.26 39.55 3.83
C PRO A 47 21.80 39.20 4.20
N LEU A 48 21.64 38.35 5.22
CA LEU A 48 20.34 37.84 5.73
C LEU A 48 19.35 38.95 6.10
N LEU A 49 19.82 40.07 6.67
CA LEU A 49 18.98 41.20 7.07
C LEU A 49 18.34 41.93 5.86
N GLY A 50 18.98 41.92 4.69
CA GLY A 50 18.41 42.48 3.45
C GLY A 50 17.39 41.57 2.77
N ALA A 51 17.26 40.31 3.22
CA ALA A 51 16.38 39.32 2.63
C ALA A 51 14.90 39.51 3.00
N PHE A 52 14.59 40.10 4.16
CA PHE A 52 13.22 40.22 4.67
C PHE A 52 12.27 40.99 3.74
N GLY A 53 12.78 41.93 2.92
CA GLY A 53 11.98 42.69 1.95
C GLY A 53 11.90 42.10 0.53
N GLN A 54 12.80 41.18 0.17
CA GLN A 54 12.86 40.55 -1.16
C GLN A 54 12.63 39.04 -1.11
N PHE A 55 12.19 38.49 0.03
CA PHE A 55 12.06 37.05 0.19
C PHE A 55 11.09 36.47 -0.83
N TRP A 56 9.98 37.17 -1.08
CA TRP A 56 8.95 36.78 -2.02
C TRP A 56 9.28 37.21 -3.45
N ASN A 57 9.37 36.22 -4.32
CA ASN A 57 9.43 36.39 -5.77
C ASN A 57 8.40 35.45 -6.39
N GLY A 58 7.36 36.02 -7.00
CA GLY A 58 6.23 35.28 -7.55
C GLY A 58 6.59 34.38 -8.74
N ASP A 59 7.47 34.83 -9.63
CA ASP A 59 7.91 34.02 -10.79
C ASP A 59 8.72 32.81 -10.33
N LEU A 60 9.67 33.00 -9.40
CA LEU A 60 10.43 31.90 -8.84
C LEU A 60 9.56 30.94 -8.03
N PHE A 61 8.61 31.47 -7.25
CA PHE A 61 7.68 30.66 -6.47
C PHE A 61 6.85 29.74 -7.36
N TRP A 62 6.22 30.27 -8.42
CA TRP A 62 5.42 29.47 -9.33
C TRP A 62 6.24 28.42 -10.08
N ARG A 63 7.48 28.73 -10.48
CA ARG A 63 8.38 27.75 -11.10
C ARG A 63 8.75 26.63 -10.14
N VAL A 64 9.12 26.96 -8.90
CA VAL A 64 9.46 25.94 -7.89
C VAL A 64 8.23 25.09 -7.56
N ALA A 65 7.08 25.72 -7.31
CA ALA A 65 5.84 25.03 -7.03
C ALA A 65 5.45 24.05 -8.15
N ALA A 66 5.47 24.51 -9.41
CA ALA A 66 5.14 23.68 -10.57
C ALA A 66 6.09 22.47 -10.68
N ASN A 67 7.40 22.67 -10.52
CA ASN A 67 8.38 21.57 -10.59
C ASN A 67 8.22 20.58 -9.43
N THR A 68 8.04 21.06 -8.21
CA THR A 68 7.84 20.20 -7.04
C THR A 68 6.56 19.38 -7.16
N VAL A 69 5.45 20.00 -7.57
CA VAL A 69 4.17 19.29 -7.77
C VAL A 69 4.28 18.30 -8.92
N ALA A 70 4.91 18.67 -10.04
CA ALA A 70 5.12 17.76 -11.17
C ALA A 70 5.97 16.54 -10.77
N LEU A 71 7.03 16.74 -9.98
CA LEU A 71 7.87 15.65 -9.46
C LEU A 71 7.08 14.73 -8.53
N ILE A 72 6.34 15.28 -7.56
CA ILE A 72 5.49 14.50 -6.66
C ILE A 72 4.46 13.72 -7.46
N ALA A 73 3.79 14.35 -8.43
CA ALA A 73 2.80 13.70 -9.27
C ALA A 73 3.41 12.56 -10.11
N ALA A 74 4.58 12.77 -10.72
CA ALA A 74 5.29 11.76 -11.49
C ALA A 74 5.69 10.57 -10.60
N VAL A 75 6.34 10.80 -9.46
CA VAL A 75 6.75 9.73 -8.52
C VAL A 75 5.53 8.97 -8.01
N SER A 76 4.47 9.68 -7.62
CA SER A 76 3.21 9.06 -7.19
C SER A 76 2.60 8.21 -8.30
N PHE A 77 2.56 8.71 -9.53
CA PHE A 77 2.03 7.96 -10.67
C PHE A 77 2.83 6.68 -10.95
N PHE A 78 4.16 6.75 -10.93
CA PHE A 78 5.02 5.58 -11.09
C PHE A 78 4.83 4.58 -9.95
N LYS A 79 4.76 5.04 -8.70
CA LYS A 79 4.48 4.16 -7.56
C LYS A 79 3.12 3.50 -7.66
N ILE A 80 2.06 4.26 -7.94
CA ILE A 80 0.70 3.72 -8.09
C ILE A 80 0.69 2.66 -9.18
N ARG A 81 1.31 2.92 -10.35
CA ARG A 81 1.40 1.93 -11.42
C ARG A 81 2.20 0.69 -11.02
N ALA A 82 3.31 0.84 -10.31
CA ALA A 82 4.12 -0.28 -9.84
C ALA A 82 3.38 -1.17 -8.82
N LEU A 83 2.62 -0.56 -7.90
CA LEU A 83 1.81 -1.27 -6.91
C LEU A 83 0.56 -1.90 -7.54
N SER A 84 -0.08 -1.24 -8.51
CA SER A 84 -1.26 -1.78 -9.21
C SER A 84 -0.92 -2.90 -10.19
N ALA A 85 0.34 -3.01 -10.62
CA ALA A 85 0.71 -3.91 -11.71
C ALA A 85 0.66 -5.39 -11.32
N SER A 86 0.68 -5.75 -10.04
CA SER A 86 0.68 -7.16 -9.67
C SER A 86 0.38 -7.37 -8.19
N ALA A 87 -0.77 -7.96 -7.85
CA ALA A 87 -0.98 -8.51 -6.50
C ALA A 87 0.19 -9.40 -6.04
N TYR A 88 0.79 -10.09 -7.02
CA TYR A 88 1.97 -10.91 -6.85
C TYR A 88 3.21 -10.11 -6.42
N SER A 89 3.41 -8.85 -6.84
CA SER A 89 4.60 -8.07 -6.45
C SER A 89 4.57 -7.65 -4.99
N VAL A 90 3.38 -7.45 -4.41
CA VAL A 90 3.22 -7.18 -2.98
C VAL A 90 3.64 -8.41 -2.18
N VAL A 91 3.12 -9.58 -2.55
CA VAL A 91 3.41 -10.83 -1.84
C VAL A 91 4.88 -11.26 -2.00
N LEU A 92 5.45 -11.13 -3.21
CA LEU A 92 6.88 -11.36 -3.42
C LEU A 92 7.75 -10.35 -2.65
N GLY A 93 7.31 -9.09 -2.54
CA GLY A 93 8.00 -8.07 -1.75
C GLY A 93 8.05 -8.37 -0.25
N LEU A 94 7.08 -9.13 0.26
CA LEU A 94 7.06 -9.66 1.63
C LEU A 94 7.88 -10.96 1.80
N GLY A 95 8.50 -11.46 0.73
CA GLY A 95 9.23 -12.73 0.75
C GLY A 95 8.35 -13.97 0.56
N GLY A 96 7.11 -13.80 0.11
CA GLY A 96 6.19 -14.90 -0.14
C GLY A 96 6.68 -15.83 -1.27
N GLN A 97 6.60 -17.13 -1.02
CA GLN A 97 6.93 -18.20 -1.96
C GLN A 97 5.64 -18.80 -2.52
N LEU A 98 5.55 -18.93 -3.84
CA LEU A 98 4.39 -19.58 -4.46
C LEU A 98 4.37 -21.05 -4.05
N LEU A 99 3.24 -21.53 -3.53
CA LEU A 99 3.08 -22.93 -3.18
C LEU A 99 2.93 -23.79 -4.43
N ASP A 100 3.68 -24.90 -4.46
CA ASP A 100 3.53 -25.92 -5.48
C ASP A 100 2.22 -26.70 -5.26
N PRO A 101 1.30 -26.75 -6.23
CA PRO A 101 0.09 -27.58 -6.15
C PRO A 101 0.36 -29.06 -5.84
N ASN A 102 1.55 -29.57 -6.18
CA ASN A 102 1.97 -30.95 -5.96
C ASN A 102 2.84 -31.14 -4.71
N THR A 103 2.79 -30.20 -3.77
CA THR A 103 3.53 -30.31 -2.50
C THR A 103 3.18 -31.61 -1.74
N ASN A 104 4.21 -32.20 -1.14
CA ASN A 104 4.10 -33.36 -0.25
C ASN A 104 3.95 -32.96 1.23
N ASP A 105 4.05 -31.67 1.55
CA ASP A 105 3.85 -31.17 2.91
C ASP A 105 2.34 -31.22 3.27
N PRO A 106 1.93 -31.99 4.29
CA PRO A 106 0.53 -32.08 4.70
C PRO A 106 -0.10 -30.73 5.07
N HIS A 107 0.68 -29.81 5.67
CA HIS A 107 0.17 -28.50 6.07
C HIS A 107 -0.14 -27.67 4.83
N GLN A 108 0.82 -27.56 3.89
CA GLN A 108 0.64 -26.81 2.66
C GLN A 108 -0.50 -27.39 1.81
N ARG A 109 -0.58 -28.72 1.71
CA ARG A 109 -1.66 -29.40 0.99
C ARG A 109 -3.03 -29.14 1.62
N ARG A 110 -3.11 -29.10 2.95
CA ARG A 110 -4.34 -28.71 3.67
C ARG A 110 -4.76 -27.28 3.32
N LEU A 111 -3.81 -26.33 3.27
CA LEU A 111 -4.11 -24.96 2.87
C LEU A 111 -4.63 -24.88 1.43
N LEU A 112 -3.97 -25.55 0.49
CA LEU A 112 -4.39 -25.59 -0.92
C LEU A 112 -5.83 -26.14 -1.06
N ASN A 113 -6.14 -27.24 -0.37
CA ASN A 113 -7.49 -27.81 -0.35
C ASN A 113 -8.52 -26.81 0.20
N VAL A 114 -8.22 -26.13 1.31
CA VAL A 114 -9.12 -25.13 1.90
C VAL A 114 -9.35 -23.96 0.94
N VAL A 115 -8.31 -23.45 0.29
CA VAL A 115 -8.44 -22.37 -0.71
C VAL A 115 -9.28 -22.82 -1.90
N GLU A 116 -9.07 -24.04 -2.40
CA GLU A 116 -9.85 -24.60 -3.50
C GLU A 116 -11.33 -24.77 -3.12
N GLU A 117 -11.61 -25.29 -1.92
CA GLU A 117 -12.97 -25.41 -1.39
C GLU A 117 -13.67 -24.04 -1.29
N MET A 118 -12.96 -23.00 -0.84
CA MET A 118 -13.51 -21.64 -0.76
C MET A 118 -13.73 -21.02 -2.14
N ALA A 119 -12.85 -21.29 -3.10
CA ALA A 119 -13.02 -20.85 -4.48
C ALA A 119 -14.25 -21.49 -5.14
N ILE A 120 -14.44 -22.80 -4.95
CA ILE A 120 -15.62 -23.53 -5.43
C ILE A 120 -16.89 -22.98 -4.78
N ALA A 121 -16.88 -22.81 -3.45
CA ALA A 121 -18.04 -22.30 -2.71
C ALA A 121 -18.42 -20.86 -3.13
N SER A 122 -17.42 -20.04 -3.45
CA SER A 122 -17.61 -18.64 -3.86
C SER A 122 -17.85 -18.47 -5.37
N GLY A 123 -17.70 -19.54 -6.16
CA GLY A 123 -17.86 -19.48 -7.62
C GLY A 123 -16.80 -18.65 -8.33
N VAL A 124 -15.60 -18.52 -7.75
CA VAL A 124 -14.47 -17.74 -8.32
C VAL A 124 -13.34 -18.67 -8.75
N PRO A 125 -12.45 -18.22 -9.67
CA PRO A 125 -11.23 -18.97 -9.99
C PRO A 125 -10.38 -19.20 -8.74
N VAL A 126 -9.67 -20.33 -8.67
CA VAL A 126 -8.75 -20.61 -7.56
C VAL A 126 -7.60 -19.59 -7.59
N PRO A 127 -7.43 -18.76 -6.55
CA PRO A 127 -6.36 -17.77 -6.51
C PRO A 127 -5.00 -18.44 -6.31
N ALA A 128 -3.94 -17.75 -6.71
CA ALA A 128 -2.59 -18.23 -6.43
C ALA A 128 -2.30 -18.17 -4.92
N VAL A 129 -1.72 -19.23 -4.36
CA VAL A 129 -1.44 -19.32 -2.92
C VAL A 129 0.04 -19.16 -2.65
N TYR A 130 0.37 -18.24 -1.75
CA TYR A 130 1.73 -17.96 -1.32
C TYR A 130 1.90 -18.27 0.16
N LEU A 131 3.06 -18.81 0.49
CA LEU A 131 3.52 -19.01 1.87
C LEU A 131 4.57 -17.96 2.20
N LEU A 132 4.42 -17.25 3.31
CA LEU A 132 5.48 -16.44 3.89
C LEU A 132 6.28 -17.34 4.85
N PRO A 133 7.46 -17.83 4.42
CA PRO A 133 8.28 -18.70 5.25
C PRO A 133 8.83 -17.92 6.46
N ASP A 134 9.14 -18.64 7.53
CA ASP A 134 9.80 -18.10 8.73
C ASP A 134 9.07 -16.96 9.46
N GLU A 135 7.80 -16.70 9.12
CA GLU A 135 6.93 -15.75 9.83
C GLU A 135 6.07 -16.51 10.87
N PRO A 136 6.41 -16.46 12.17
CA PRO A 136 5.72 -17.22 13.20
C PRO A 136 4.36 -16.62 13.58
N GLY A 137 4.07 -15.39 13.17
CA GLY A 137 2.77 -14.77 13.38
C GLY A 137 1.64 -15.54 12.68
N ILE A 138 0.41 -15.41 13.17
CA ILE A 138 -0.79 -15.98 12.54
C ILE A 138 -1.41 -14.86 11.69
N ASN A 139 -1.15 -14.89 10.38
CA ASN A 139 -1.69 -13.90 9.46
C ASN A 139 -2.00 -14.50 8.09
N ALA A 140 -2.99 -13.92 7.42
CA ALA A 140 -3.33 -14.20 6.03
C ALA A 140 -3.72 -12.88 5.35
N LEU A 141 -3.55 -12.80 4.04
CA LEU A 141 -3.87 -11.60 3.26
C LEU A 141 -4.32 -11.99 1.86
N ALA A 142 -5.50 -11.51 1.46
CA ALA A 142 -5.92 -11.44 0.08
C ALA A 142 -5.33 -10.21 -0.62
N VAL A 143 -4.72 -10.39 -1.79
CA VAL A 143 -4.24 -9.31 -2.65
C VAL A 143 -4.76 -9.52 -4.06
N GLY A 144 -5.38 -8.52 -4.67
CA GLY A 144 -6.00 -8.62 -5.99
C GLY A 144 -6.79 -7.37 -6.32
N LEU A 145 -6.90 -7.03 -7.61
CA LEU A 145 -7.86 -6.01 -8.07
C LEU A 145 -9.21 -6.62 -8.44
N ASP A 146 -9.19 -7.87 -8.92
CA ASP A 146 -10.36 -8.63 -9.33
C ASP A 146 -10.13 -10.11 -8.96
N ALA A 147 -11.20 -10.87 -8.74
CA ALA A 147 -11.14 -12.30 -8.38
C ALA A 147 -10.34 -13.19 -9.35
N SER A 148 -10.20 -12.78 -10.62
CA SER A 148 -9.38 -13.49 -11.63
C SER A 148 -7.87 -13.24 -11.50
N ARG A 149 -7.48 -12.21 -10.74
CA ARG A 149 -6.10 -11.75 -10.53
C ARG A 149 -5.79 -11.60 -9.04
N SER A 150 -6.46 -12.40 -8.21
CA SER A 150 -6.23 -12.43 -6.77
C SER A 150 -5.21 -13.52 -6.39
N ALA A 151 -4.54 -13.27 -5.28
CA ALA A 151 -3.60 -14.16 -4.64
C ALA A 151 -3.86 -14.13 -3.14
N ILE A 152 -3.69 -15.27 -2.49
CA ILE A 152 -3.81 -15.41 -1.04
C ILE A 152 -2.43 -15.72 -0.48
N ALA A 153 -1.96 -14.88 0.44
CA ALA A 153 -0.71 -15.07 1.15
C ALA A 153 -0.99 -15.50 2.59
N VAL A 154 -0.31 -16.54 3.07
CA VAL A 154 -0.49 -17.08 4.42
C VAL A 154 0.88 -17.25 5.08
N THR A 155 0.98 -16.93 6.37
CA THR A 155 2.22 -17.11 7.13
C THR A 155 2.40 -18.55 7.59
N ASP A 156 3.66 -18.96 7.81
CA ASP A 156 4.00 -20.28 8.33
C ASP A 156 3.36 -20.54 9.72
N GLY A 157 3.29 -19.51 10.57
CA GLY A 157 2.57 -19.57 11.85
C GLY A 157 1.08 -19.90 11.70
N CYS A 158 0.40 -19.30 10.72
CA CYS A 158 -1.01 -19.60 10.43
C CYS A 158 -1.19 -21.07 10.00
N LEU A 159 -0.29 -21.56 9.15
CA LEU A 159 -0.30 -22.92 8.61
C LEU A 159 -0.01 -24.01 9.65
N LYS A 160 0.83 -23.72 10.63
CA LYS A 160 1.25 -24.68 11.68
C LYS A 160 0.39 -24.62 12.93
N VAL A 161 -0.07 -23.45 13.33
CA VAL A 161 -0.81 -23.25 14.59
C VAL A 161 -2.30 -23.52 14.43
N LEU A 162 -2.91 -23.08 13.31
CA LEU A 162 -4.35 -23.22 13.14
C LEU A 162 -4.75 -24.66 12.79
N SER A 163 -5.87 -25.08 13.39
CA SER A 163 -6.61 -26.25 12.94
C SER A 163 -7.18 -26.04 11.54
N ARG A 164 -7.67 -27.11 10.91
CA ARG A 164 -8.26 -27.02 9.57
C ARG A 164 -9.46 -26.07 9.54
N ASP A 165 -10.32 -26.13 10.56
CA ASP A 165 -11.56 -25.35 10.61
C ASP A 165 -11.28 -23.88 10.89
N GLU A 166 -10.31 -23.58 11.76
CA GLU A 166 -9.85 -22.21 12.00
C GLU A 166 -9.19 -21.62 10.75
N LEU A 167 -8.34 -22.39 10.07
CA LEU A 167 -7.73 -21.98 8.81
C LEU A 167 -8.81 -21.70 7.76
N GLN A 168 -9.82 -22.57 7.65
CA GLN A 168 -10.95 -22.36 6.75
C GLN A 168 -11.74 -21.09 7.09
N GLY A 169 -11.95 -20.79 8.37
CA GLY A 169 -12.58 -19.54 8.80
C GLY A 169 -11.79 -18.30 8.39
N VAL A 170 -10.46 -18.32 8.57
CA VAL A 170 -9.57 -17.22 8.18
C VAL A 170 -9.56 -17.06 6.65
N ILE A 171 -9.38 -18.15 5.90
CA ILE A 171 -9.37 -18.10 4.43
C ILE A 171 -10.73 -17.65 3.89
N ALA A 172 -11.85 -18.10 4.46
CA ALA A 172 -13.18 -17.63 4.08
C ALA A 172 -13.34 -16.12 4.31
N HIS A 173 -12.80 -15.57 5.40
CA HIS A 173 -12.77 -14.13 5.63
C HIS A 173 -11.97 -13.41 4.55
N GLU A 174 -10.77 -13.91 4.21
CA GLU A 174 -9.93 -13.32 3.15
C GLU A 174 -10.58 -13.38 1.76
N PHE A 175 -11.32 -14.45 1.45
CA PHE A 175 -12.10 -14.54 0.21
C PHE A 175 -13.20 -13.49 0.12
N SER A 176 -13.71 -12.96 1.23
CA SER A 176 -14.68 -11.84 1.20
C SER A 176 -14.06 -10.50 0.77
N HIS A 177 -12.73 -10.41 0.75
CA HIS A 177 -11.97 -9.25 0.27
C HIS A 177 -11.46 -9.41 -1.18
N CYS A 178 -11.58 -10.61 -1.78
CA CYS A 178 -11.08 -10.96 -3.12
C CYS A 178 -12.01 -10.58 -4.28
#